data_AF-A0A950I3Z2-F1
#
_entry.id   AF-A0A950I3Z2-F1
#
_cell.length_a   1.000
_cell.length_b   1.000
_cell.length_c   1.000
_cell.angle_alpha   90.00
_cell.angle_beta   90.00
_cell.angle_gamma   90.00
#
_symmetry.space_group_name_H-M   'P 1'
#
loop_
_entity.id
_entity.type
_entity.pdbx_description
1 polymer ?
#
loop_
_entity_poly.entity_id
_entity_poly.type
_entity_poly.pdbx_seq_one_letter_code
_entity_poly.pdbx_strand_id
1 'polypeptide(L)'
;DKIGMGGVVNTISNSARQYFAAGGMGILVGDGALNYGHEQIVEAWYSLKVLDKVSLTADYQRIVNPGYNQDRGPVNVYALRLHADF
;
A
#
# COMPACT_ATOMS: atom_id res chain seq x y z
N ASP A 1 -9.46 -6.80 -22.24
CA ASP A 1 -9.26 -6.04 -20.99
C ASP A 1 -9.31 -6.95 -19.78
N LYS A 2 -8.84 -6.48 -18.63
CA LYS A 2 -8.81 -7.24 -17.37
C LYS A 2 -9.22 -6.35 -16.21
N ILE A 3 -9.96 -6.91 -15.25
CA ILE A 3 -10.28 -6.25 -13.97
C ILE A 3 -9.80 -7.15 -12.85
N GLY A 4 -9.36 -6.55 -11.74
CA GLY A 4 -8.97 -7.28 -10.55
C GLY A 4 -9.20 -6.47 -9.29
N MET A 5 -9.23 -7.17 -8.17
CA MET A 5 -9.25 -6.59 -6.84
C MET A 5 -8.47 -7.46 -5.87
N GLY A 6 -7.98 -6.87 -4.79
CA GLY A 6 -7.16 -7.56 -3.79
C GLY A 6 -7.27 -6.91 -2.42
N GLY A 7 -6.98 -7.70 -1.39
CA GLY A 7 -6.94 -7.25 0.00
C GLY A 7 -5.70 -7.81 0.69
N VAL A 8 -5.00 -6.97 1.45
CA VAL A 8 -3.79 -7.32 2.19
C VAL A 8 -3.91 -6.80 3.62
N VAL A 9 -3.44 -7.62 4.57
CA VAL A 9 -3.24 -7.21 5.97
C VAL A 9 -1.78 -7.43 6.31
N ASN A 10 -1.04 -6.35 6.50
CA ASN A 10 0.37 -6.38 6.85
C ASN A 10 0.57 -6.18 8.36
N THR A 11 1.53 -6.92 8.91
CA THR A 11 1.95 -6.81 10.31
C THR A 11 3.46 -6.80 10.42
N ILE A 12 3.97 -6.30 11.55
CA ILE A 12 5.39 -6.37 11.88
C ILE A 12 5.62 -7.28 13.09
N SER A 13 6.84 -7.83 13.17
CA SER A 13 7.26 -8.70 14.26
C SER A 13 7.09 -8.03 15.63
N ASN A 14 6.95 -8.83 16.69
CA ASN A 14 6.89 -8.32 18.05
C ASN A 14 8.11 -7.46 18.42
N SER A 15 9.31 -7.85 17.96
CA SER A 15 10.54 -7.09 18.22
C SER A 15 10.52 -5.72 17.54
N ALA A 16 10.04 -5.64 16.30
CA ALA A 16 9.89 -4.37 15.60
C ALA A 16 8.87 -3.46 16.29
N ARG A 17 7.74 -4.02 16.74
CA ARG A 17 6.74 -3.25 17.52
C ARG A 17 7.34 -2.65 18.78
N GLN A 18 8.10 -3.44 19.55
CA GLN A 18 8.76 -2.96 20.77
C GLN A 18 9.79 -1.88 20.46
N TYR A 19 10.60 -2.07 19.42
CA TYR A 19 11.60 -1.10 18.99
C TYR A 19 10.97 0.25 18.61
N PHE A 20 9.91 0.23 17.79
CA PHE A 20 9.23 1.47 17.38
C PHE A 20 8.43 2.10 18.51
N ALA A 21 7.76 1.30 19.36
CA ALA A 21 7.07 1.81 20.55
C ALA A 21 8.03 2.51 21.53
N ALA A 22 9.29 2.08 21.59
CA ALA A 22 10.34 2.71 22.39
C ALA A 22 10.94 3.98 21.75
N GLY A 23 10.41 4.48 20.63
CA GLY A 23 10.95 5.67 19.96
C GLY A 23 11.96 5.37 18.83
N GLY A 24 12.19 4.10 18.51
CA GLY A 24 13.08 3.72 17.40
C GLY A 24 12.59 4.21 16.04
N MET A 25 13.52 4.39 15.10
CA MET A 25 13.22 4.78 13.71
C MET A 25 13.82 3.77 12.74
N GLY A 26 13.04 3.37 11.75
CA GLY A 26 13.42 2.41 10.73
C GLY A 26 13.53 3.06 9.35
N ILE A 27 14.06 2.32 8.38
CA ILE A 27 14.22 2.80 7.00
C ILE A 27 12.85 3.11 6.37
N LEU A 28 11.81 2.33 6.72
CA LEU A 28 10.46 2.45 6.16
C LEU A 28 9.46 3.14 7.10
N VAL A 29 9.75 3.19 8.41
CA VAL A 29 8.86 3.72 9.45
C VAL A 29 9.63 4.76 10.26
N GLY A 30 9.35 6.03 9.99
CA GLY A 30 10.07 7.18 10.57
C GLY A 30 9.31 7.93 11.66
N ASP A 31 8.17 7.41 12.12
CA ASP A 31 7.29 8.17 13.02
C ASP A 31 7.83 8.27 14.45
N GLY A 32 8.60 7.28 14.89
CA GLY A 32 8.95 7.12 16.31
C GLY A 32 7.72 6.82 17.18
N ALA A 33 7.94 6.22 18.35
CA ALA A 33 6.92 5.94 19.37
C ALA A 33 5.60 5.41 18.79
N LEU A 34 5.71 4.40 17.91
CA LEU A 34 4.63 3.97 17.02
C LEU A 34 3.38 3.53 17.79
N ASN A 35 2.25 4.19 17.51
CA ASN A 35 0.92 3.72 17.91
C ASN A 35 0.46 2.60 16.97
N TYR A 36 0.86 1.37 17.29
CA TYR A 36 0.77 0.23 16.39
C TYR A 36 -0.67 -0.13 15.98
N GLY A 37 -0.88 -0.29 14.67
CA GLY A 37 -2.07 -0.87 14.07
C GLY A 37 -1.71 -1.76 12.88
N HIS A 38 -2.57 -2.73 12.56
CA HIS A 38 -2.40 -3.50 11.33
C HIS A 38 -2.62 -2.58 10.13
N GLU A 39 -1.71 -2.64 9.16
CA GLU A 39 -1.90 -1.95 7.90
C GLU A 39 -2.81 -2.80 7.02
N GLN A 40 -3.88 -2.20 6.51
CA GLN A 40 -4.85 -2.90 5.67
C GLN A 40 -4.96 -2.16 4.35
N ILE A 41 -4.83 -2.90 3.26
CA ILE A 41 -4.87 -2.36 1.90
C ILE A 41 -5.96 -3.09 1.14
N VAL A 42 -6.86 -2.34 0.51
CA VAL A 42 -7.76 -2.85 -0.52
C VAL A 42 -7.43 -2.15 -1.82
N GLU A 43 -7.26 -2.95 -2.88
CA GLU A 43 -6.95 -2.49 -4.24
C GLU A 43 -8.05 -2.94 -5.19
N ALA A 44 -8.36 -2.10 -6.17
CA ALA A 44 -9.09 -2.48 -7.38
C ALA A 44 -8.45 -1.81 -8.60
N TRP A 45 -8.28 -2.59 -9.67
CA TRP A 45 -7.63 -2.13 -10.89
C TRP A 45 -8.34 -2.60 -12.14
N TYR A 46 -8.17 -1.84 -13.21
CA TYR A 46 -8.71 -2.14 -14.52
C TYR A 46 -7.68 -1.85 -15.61
N SER A 47 -7.36 -2.86 -16.42
CA SER A 47 -6.35 -2.81 -17.47
C SER A 47 -7.00 -2.92 -18.85
N LEU A 48 -6.76 -1.88 -19.66
CA LEU A 48 -7.22 -1.73 -21.02
C LEU A 48 -6.09 -2.06 -22.00
N LYS A 49 -6.36 -2.93 -22.97
CA LYS A 49 -5.44 -3.15 -24.10
C LYS A 49 -5.68 -2.04 -25.13
N VAL A 50 -4.76 -1.08 -25.22
CA VAL A 50 -4.90 0.08 -26.10
C VAL A 50 -4.38 -0.24 -27.51
N LEU A 51 -3.25 -0.96 -27.58
CA LEU A 51 -2.65 -1.47 -28.82
C LEU A 51 -2.16 -2.90 -28.58
N ASP A 52 -1.74 -3.60 -29.63
CA ASP A 52 -1.34 -5.01 -29.50
C ASP A 52 -0.22 -5.26 -28.50
N LYS A 53 0.69 -4.31 -28.36
CA LYS A 53 1.81 -4.33 -27.42
C LYS A 53 1.72 -3.25 -26.33
N VAL A 54 0.58 -2.57 -26.16
CA VAL A 54 0.43 -1.46 -25.20
C VAL A 54 -0.83 -1.62 -24.38
N SER A 55 -0.70 -1.55 -23.06
CA SER A 55 -1.81 -1.56 -22.11
C SER A 55 -1.74 -0.40 -21.12
N LEU A 56 -2.90 0.12 -20.75
CA LEU A 56 -3.07 1.17 -19.76
C LEU A 56 -3.91 0.63 -18.61
N THR A 57 -3.44 0.77 -17.38
CA THR A 57 -4.13 0.30 -16.19
C THR A 57 -4.45 1.46 -15.27
N ALA A 58 -5.71 1.57 -14.85
CA ALA A 58 -6.12 2.44 -13.76
C ALA A 58 -6.19 1.62 -12.47
N ASP A 59 -5.73 2.22 -11.37
CA ASP A 59 -5.60 1.56 -10.07
C ASP A 59 -6.09 2.48 -8.95
N TYR A 60 -6.85 1.91 -8.02
CA TYR A 60 -7.32 2.57 -6.81
C TYR A 60 -6.99 1.72 -5.58
N GLN A 61 -6.36 2.35 -4.59
CA GLN A 61 -6.03 1.71 -3.32
C GLN A 61 -6.55 2.53 -2.14
N ARG A 62 -7.15 1.84 -1.17
CA ARG A 62 -7.46 2.38 0.15
C ARG A 62 -6.51 1.73 1.16
N ILE A 63 -5.69 2.54 1.82
CA ILE A 63 -4.73 2.08 2.83
C ILE A 63 -5.17 2.61 4.20
N VAL A 64 -5.35 1.72 5.17
CA VAL A 64 -5.69 2.02 6.56
C VAL A 64 -4.45 1.77 7.43
N ASN A 65 -4.17 2.69 8.36
CA ASN A 65 -2.96 2.71 9.19
C ASN A 65 -1.65 2.58 8.38
N PRO A 66 -1.39 3.46 7.38
CA PRO A 66 -0.20 3.33 6.53
C PRO A 66 1.10 3.27 7.35
N GLY A 67 1.99 2.33 7.10
CA GLY A 67 3.21 2.18 7.92
C GLY A 67 2.94 1.74 9.36
N TYR A 68 1.85 0.99 9.57
CA TYR A 68 1.46 0.38 10.85
C TYR A 68 1.12 1.36 11.97
N ASN A 69 0.84 2.63 11.66
CA ASN A 69 0.54 3.66 12.65
C ASN A 69 -0.94 4.06 12.63
N GLN A 70 -1.64 3.92 13.76
CA GLN A 70 -3.03 4.35 13.92
C GLN A 70 -3.19 5.88 13.92
N ASP A 71 -2.12 6.61 14.25
CA ASP A 71 -2.12 8.07 14.20
C ASP A 71 -2.11 8.59 12.76
N ARG A 72 -1.78 7.72 11.79
CA ARG A 72 -1.93 8.03 10.36
C ARG A 72 -3.35 7.72 9.92
N GLY A 73 -4.01 8.73 9.36
CA GLY A 73 -5.34 8.57 8.76
C GLY A 73 -5.32 7.65 7.53
N PRO A 74 -6.47 7.05 7.19
CA PRO A 74 -6.57 6.22 5.99
C PRO A 74 -6.43 7.07 4.72
N VAL A 75 -5.61 6.60 3.78
CA VAL A 75 -5.29 7.31 2.53
C VAL A 75 -5.91 6.62 1.32
N ASN A 76 -6.31 7.43 0.34
CA ASN A 76 -6.72 6.98 -0.99
C ASN A 76 -5.58 7.25 -1.97
N VAL A 77 -5.15 6.22 -2.70
CA VAL A 77 -4.13 6.34 -3.74
C VAL A 77 -4.78 6.02 -5.08
N TYR A 78 -4.53 6.87 -6.06
CA TYR A 78 -4.97 6.68 -7.43
C TYR A 78 -3.73 6.65 -8.32
N ALA A 79 -3.67 5.66 -9.21
CA ALA A 79 -2.52 5.50 -10.10
C ALA A 79 -2.95 5.13 -11.52
N LEU A 80 -2.09 5.49 -12.47
CA LEU A 80 -2.15 5.04 -13.86
C LEU A 80 -0.83 4.33 -14.19
N ARG A 81 -0.91 3.15 -14.79
CA ARG A 81 0.26 2.35 -15.20
C ARG A 81 0.19 2.07 -16.69
N LEU A 82 1.22 2.52 -17.42
CA LEU A 82 1.43 2.18 -18.83
C LEU A 82 2.39 0.99 -18.92
N HIS A 83 2.04 -0.02 -19.70
CA HIS A 83 2.90 -1.15 -20.01
C HIS A 83 3.01 -1.32 -21.52
N ALA A 84 4.24 -1.37 -22.03
CA ALA A 84 4.53 -1.47 -23.46
C ALA A 84 5.64 -2.50 -23.72
N ASP A 85 5.38 -3.42 -24.63
CA ASP A 85 6.35 -4.42 -25.10
C ASP A 85 6.97 -3.95 -26.43
N PHE A 86 8.27 -4.19 -26.61
CA PHE A 86 9.01 -3.77 -27.80
C PHE A 86 9.57 -4.98 -28.54
#